data_AF-A0A3D2XI55-F1
#
_entry.id   AF-A0A3D2XI55-F1
#
_cell.length_a   1.000
_cell.length_b   1.000
_cell.length_c   1.000
_cell.angle_alpha   90.00
_cell.angle_beta   90.00
_cell.angle_gamma   90.00
#
_symmetry.space_group_name_H-M   'P 1'
#
loop_
_entity.id
_entity.type
_entity.pdbx_description
1 polymer ?
#
loop_
_entity_poly.entity_id
_entity_poly.type
_entity_poly.pdbx_seq_one_letter_code
_entity_poly.pdbx_strand_id
1 'polypeptide(L)'
;MTQQQHITTPVWKLIFGRIFALWALVLFVVTMIPAVVFYLPCFLLDDPAKARWHRHVSRVWMWIYLHLIGCPLRVKGKEHFEKNSNYVVICNHNSLMDVPVST
;
A
#
# COMPACT_ATOMS: atom_id res chain seq x y z
N MET A 1 -22.84 -20.96 23.72
CA MET A 1 -23.08 -21.39 22.34
C MET A 1 -23.49 -20.17 21.52
N THR A 2 -22.52 -19.41 21.01
CA THR A 2 -22.77 -18.29 20.10
C THR A 2 -23.19 -18.86 18.75
N GLN A 3 -24.46 -18.65 18.39
CA GLN A 3 -25.00 -18.96 17.07
C GLN A 3 -24.16 -18.26 16.01
N GLN A 4 -23.38 -19.03 15.25
CA GLN A 4 -22.60 -18.56 14.11
C GLN A 4 -23.62 -18.24 12.99
N GLN A 5 -24.04 -16.99 12.89
CA GLN A 5 -24.91 -16.54 11.81
C GLN A 5 -24.19 -16.77 10.48
N HIS A 6 -24.71 -17.68 9.67
CA HIS A 6 -24.22 -17.95 8.31
C HIS A 6 -24.60 -16.76 7.42
N ILE A 7 -23.77 -15.72 7.39
CA ILE A 7 -23.97 -14.58 6.49
C ILE A 7 -23.69 -15.07 5.07
N THR A 8 -24.74 -15.39 4.31
CA THR A 8 -24.62 -15.68 2.88
C THR A 8 -24.36 -14.37 2.14
N THR A 9 -23.15 -14.17 1.62
CA THR A 9 -22.86 -13.02 0.76
C THR A 9 -23.69 -13.11 -0.52
N PRO A 10 -24.51 -12.10 -0.84
CA PRO A 10 -25.33 -12.13 -2.04
C PRO A 10 -24.46 -12.13 -3.31
N VAL A 11 -24.91 -12.82 -4.35
CA VAL A 11 -24.15 -13.05 -5.60
C VAL A 11 -23.67 -11.74 -6.24
N TRP A 12 -24.48 -10.68 -6.23
CA TRP A 12 -24.08 -9.40 -6.81
C TRP A 12 -22.87 -8.76 -6.11
N LYS A 13 -22.71 -8.93 -4.79
CA LYS A 13 -21.52 -8.46 -4.06
C LYS A 13 -20.28 -9.24 -4.48
N LEU A 14 -20.41 -10.53 -4.75
CA LEU A 14 -19.31 -11.36 -5.26
C LEU A 14 -18.87 -10.90 -6.66
N ILE A 15 -19.84 -10.60 -7.53
CA ILE A 15 -19.56 -10.11 -8.89
C ILE A 15 -18.86 -8.75 -8.81
N PHE A 16 -19.42 -7.80 -8.06
CA PHE A 16 -18.82 -6.48 -7.89
C PHE A 16 -17.42 -6.56 -7.28
N GLY A 17 -17.24 -7.40 -6.25
CA GLY A 17 -15.93 -7.61 -5.61
C GLY A 17 -14.89 -8.16 -6.57
N ARG A 18 -15.27 -9.09 -7.47
CA ARG A 18 -14.35 -9.63 -8.50
C ARG A 18 -13.99 -8.59 -9.55
N ILE A 19 -14.95 -7.79 -10.00
CA ILE A 19 -14.69 -6.69 -10.93
C ILE A 19 -13.76 -5.66 -10.29
N PHE A 20 -14.03 -5.28 -9.04
CA PHE A 20 -13.20 -4.35 -8.28
C PHE A 20 -11.78 -4.90 -8.04
N ALA A 21 -11.64 -6.20 -7.73
CA ALA A 21 -10.34 -6.85 -7.57
C ALA A 21 -9.54 -6.88 -8.88
N LEU A 22 -10.20 -7.17 -10.02
CA LEU A 22 -9.57 -7.12 -11.32
C LEU A 22 -9.13 -5.68 -11.67
N TRP A 23 -9.99 -4.69 -11.42
CA TRP A 23 -9.68 -3.28 -11.60
C TRP A 23 -8.44 -2.87 -10.79
N ALA A 24 -8.41 -3.22 -9.50
CA ALA A 24 -7.27 -2.95 -8.63
C ALA A 24 -6.00 -3.64 -9.12
N LEU A 25 -6.07 -4.90 -9.53
CA LEU A 25 -4.92 -5.65 -10.05
C LEU A 25 -4.35 -5.02 -11.34
N VAL A 26 -5.21 -4.66 -12.28
CA VAL A 26 -4.79 -4.02 -13.54
C VAL A 26 -4.09 -2.69 -13.25
N LEU A 27 -4.71 -1.84 -12.42
CA LEU A 27 -4.08 -0.57 -12.02
C LEU A 27 -2.78 -0.77 -11.24
N PHE A 28 -2.71 -1.81 -10.40
CA PHE A 28 -1.49 -2.13 -9.67
C PHE A 28 -0.35 -2.40 -10.65
N VAL A 29 -0.54 -3.29 -11.62
CA VAL A 29 0.49 -3.62 -12.61
C VAL A 29 0.87 -2.40 -13.45
N VAL A 30 -0.12 -1.65 -13.94
CA VAL A 30 0.12 -0.46 -14.78
C VAL A 30 0.89 0.62 -14.02
N THR A 31 0.58 0.85 -12.75
CA THR A 31 1.28 1.84 -11.93
C THR A 31 2.61 1.32 -11.37
N MET A 32 2.78 0.00 -11.23
CA MET A 32 4.04 -0.61 -10.78
C MET A 32 5.14 -0.45 -11.84
N ILE A 33 4.83 -0.57 -13.12
CA ILE A 33 5.83 -0.45 -14.20
C ILE A 33 6.63 0.86 -14.11
N PRO A 34 6.01 2.05 -14.08
CA PRO A 34 6.76 3.30 -13.90
C PRO A 34 7.42 3.37 -12.51
N ALA A 35 6.79 2.87 -11.45
CA ALA A 35 7.40 2.83 -10.12
C ALA A 35 8.73 2.03 -10.11
N VAL A 36 8.78 0.90 -10.81
CA VAL A 36 10.01 0.08 -10.99
C VAL A 36 11.10 0.87 -11.69
N VAL A 37 10.77 1.64 -12.74
CA VAL A 37 11.74 2.54 -13.39
C VAL A 37 12.32 3.54 -12.38
N PHE A 38 11.49 4.11 -11.52
CA PHE A 38 11.94 5.01 -10.45
C PHE A 38 12.69 4.30 -9.32
N TYR A 39 12.54 2.98 -9.15
CA TYR A 39 13.37 2.21 -8.20
C TYR A 39 14.76 1.86 -8.75
N LEU A 40 14.99 1.91 -10.06
CA LEU A 40 16.30 1.55 -10.65
C LEU A 40 17.51 2.29 -10.04
N PRO A 41 17.43 3.59 -9.68
CA PRO A 41 18.53 4.27 -8.98
C PRO A 41 18.96 3.60 -7.66
N CYS A 42 18.08 2.83 -7.00
CA CYS A 42 18.44 2.08 -5.79
C CYS A 42 19.58 1.08 -6.01
N PHE A 43 19.85 0.63 -7.25
CA PHE A 43 20.98 -0.24 -7.54
C PHE A 43 22.33 0.47 -7.49
N LEU A 44 22.34 1.80 -7.57
CA LEU A 44 23.55 2.64 -7.63
C LEU A 44 23.81 3.41 -6.34
N LEU A 45 22.78 3.62 -5.53
CA LEU A 45 22.88 4.39 -4.29
C LEU A 45 23.39 3.53 -3.13
N ASP A 46 24.14 4.13 -2.22
CA ASP A 46 24.47 3.53 -0.92
C ASP A 46 23.46 3.92 0.15
N ASP A 47 23.43 3.17 1.24
CA ASP A 47 22.68 3.57 2.42
C ASP A 47 23.34 4.78 3.10
N PRO A 48 22.55 5.73 3.64
CA PRO A 48 21.09 5.74 3.78
C PRO A 48 20.31 6.34 2.60
N ALA A 49 20.99 6.76 1.52
CA ALA A 49 20.33 7.40 0.37
C ALA A 49 19.41 6.45 -0.38
N LYS A 50 19.82 5.19 -0.57
CA LYS A 50 19.01 4.12 -1.15
C LYS A 50 17.67 3.97 -0.43
N ALA A 51 17.72 3.78 0.89
CA ALA A 51 16.51 3.63 1.70
C ALA A 51 15.60 4.86 1.60
N ARG A 52 16.16 6.09 1.71
CA ARG A 52 15.35 7.31 1.56
C ARG A 52 14.67 7.43 0.20
N TRP A 53 15.39 7.10 -0.87
CA TRP A 53 14.86 7.13 -2.24
C TRP A 53 13.74 6.12 -2.42
N HIS A 54 13.96 4.87 -2.00
CA HIS A 54 12.94 3.83 -2.03
C HIS A 54 11.66 4.28 -1.33
N ARG A 55 11.75 4.78 -0.08
CA ARG A 55 10.57 5.28 0.67
C ARG A 55 9.86 6.45 0.00
N HIS A 56 10.59 7.32 -0.70
CA HIS A 56 9.97 8.42 -1.44
C HIS A 56 9.16 7.90 -2.63
N VAL A 57 9.75 7.02 -3.45
CA VAL A 57 9.07 6.39 -4.59
C VAL A 57 7.86 5.59 -4.13
N SER A 58 7.99 4.77 -3.07
CA SER A 58 6.88 3.97 -2.52
C SER A 58 5.71 4.84 -2.08
N ARG A 59 5.97 5.93 -1.35
CA ARG A 59 4.91 6.85 -0.89
C ARG A 59 4.16 7.52 -2.05
N VAL A 60 4.88 7.99 -3.07
CA VAL A 60 4.26 8.62 -4.24
C VAL A 60 3.45 7.60 -5.03
N TRP A 61 4.01 6.42 -5.29
CA TRP A 61 3.32 5.36 -6.03
C TRP A 61 2.06 4.90 -5.30
N MET A 62 2.14 4.60 -4.00
CA MET A 62 0.97 4.18 -3.22
C MET A 62 -0.07 5.28 -3.09
N TRP A 63 0.33 6.55 -2.97
CA TRP A 63 -0.62 7.65 -3.02
C TRP A 63 -1.41 7.64 -4.34
N ILE A 64 -0.74 7.51 -5.48
CA ILE A 64 -1.41 7.45 -6.79
C ILE A 64 -2.31 6.20 -6.89
N TYR A 65 -1.75 5.02 -6.67
CA TYR A 65 -2.46 3.75 -6.83
C TYR A 65 -3.72 3.67 -5.94
N LEU A 66 -3.59 4.00 -4.65
CA LEU A 66 -4.71 3.93 -3.70
C LEU A 66 -5.83 4.93 -4.04
N HIS A 67 -5.50 6.10 -4.59
CA HIS A 67 -6.51 7.04 -5.08
C HIS A 67 -7.23 6.51 -6.33
N LEU A 68 -6.49 5.90 -7.28
CA LEU A 68 -7.08 5.37 -8.52
C LEU A 68 -8.02 4.18 -8.29
N ILE A 69 -7.74 3.33 -7.29
CA ILE A 69 -8.66 2.24 -6.92
C ILE A 69 -9.80 2.70 -6.01
N GLY A 70 -9.85 3.98 -5.62
CA GLY A 70 -10.89 4.53 -4.76
C GLY A 70 -10.74 4.19 -3.27
N CYS A 71 -9.55 3.83 -2.81
CA CYS A 71 -9.24 3.52 -1.41
C CYS A 71 -8.12 4.43 -0.85
N PRO A 72 -8.31 5.76 -0.80
CA PRO A 72 -7.24 6.69 -0.45
C PRO A 72 -6.71 6.46 0.98
N LEU A 73 -5.39 6.51 1.14
CA LEU A 73 -4.72 6.33 2.42
C LEU A 73 -5.06 7.49 3.38
N ARG A 74 -5.42 7.13 4.62
CA ARG A 74 -5.63 8.08 5.71
C ARG A 74 -4.68 7.73 6.86
N VAL A 75 -3.86 8.69 7.27
CA VAL A 75 -2.90 8.54 8.37
C VAL A 75 -3.39 9.37 9.56
N LYS A 76 -3.38 8.77 10.75
CA LYS A 76 -3.70 9.42 12.04
C LYS A 76 -2.52 9.20 13.00
N GLY A 77 -2.35 10.08 14.00
CA GLY A 77 -1.26 9.93 14.97
C GLY A 77 0.11 10.35 14.44
N LYS A 78 0.16 11.19 13.39
CA LYS A 78 1.43 11.64 12.78
C LYS A 78 2.24 12.51 13.75
N GLU A 79 1.56 13.16 14.69
CA GLU A 79 2.10 13.95 15.79
C GLU A 79 2.97 13.16 16.76
N HIS A 80 2.86 11.82 16.79
CA HIS A 80 3.74 10.97 17.61
C HIS A 80 5.13 10.76 17.02
N PHE A 81 5.37 11.23 15.79
CA PHE A 81 6.67 11.11 15.11
C PHE A 81 7.44 12.42 15.17
N GLU A 82 8.65 12.37 15.72
CA GLU A 82 9.61 13.47 15.73
C GLU A 82 10.53 13.37 14.50
N LYS A 83 10.90 14.52 13.94
CA LYS A 83 11.82 14.58 12.81
C LYS A 83 13.23 14.17 13.28
N ASN A 84 13.93 13.40 12.43
CA ASN A 84 15.31 12.93 12.63
C ASN A 84 15.50 11.92 13.78
N SER A 85 14.42 11.38 14.33
CA SER A 85 14.47 10.29 15.31
C SER A 85 14.37 8.94 14.61
N ASN A 86 15.10 7.94 15.11
CA ASN A 86 15.02 6.56 14.62
C ASN A 86 13.88 5.82 15.31
N TYR A 87 13.06 5.13 14.51
CA TYR A 87 11.89 4.39 15.00
C TYR A 87 11.90 2.96 14.49
N VAL A 88 11.39 2.03 15.31
CA VAL A 88 10.96 0.71 14.86
C VAL A 88 9.44 0.78 14.71
N VAL A 89 8.97 0.77 13.46
CA VAL A 89 7.53 0.78 13.16
C VAL A 89 7.02 -0.65 13.17
N ILE A 90 6.04 -0.93 14.02
CA ILE A 90 5.39 -2.24 14.12
C ILE A 90 4.01 -2.12 13.48
N CYS A 91 3.72 -2.96 12.49
CA CYS A 91 2.43 -3.03 11.83
C CYS A 91 1.89 -4.46 11.87
N ASN A 92 0.56 -4.60 11.89
CA ASN A 92 -0.09 -5.87 11.64
C ASN A 92 0.10 -6.25 10.17
N HIS A 93 0.44 -7.50 9.87
CA HIS A 93 0.63 -7.94 8.49
C HIS A 93 -0.68 -8.51 7.92
N ASN A 94 -1.35 -7.73 7.08
CA ASN A 94 -2.65 -8.10 6.51
C ASN A 94 -2.71 -7.88 4.99
N SER A 95 -1.69 -7.26 4.40
CA SER A 95 -1.65 -7.00 2.97
C SER A 95 -0.24 -6.93 2.39
N LEU A 96 -0.14 -7.24 1.10
CA LEU A 96 1.05 -6.94 0.30
C LEU A 96 1.32 -5.43 0.23
N MET A 97 0.29 -4.60 0.43
CA MET A 97 0.41 -3.15 0.43
C MET A 97 1.08 -2.60 1.71
N ASP A 98 1.23 -3.41 2.76
CA ASP A 98 1.77 -2.96 4.06
C ASP A 98 3.20 -2.40 3.93
N VAL A 99 4.04 -3.05 3.12
CA VAL A 99 5.44 -2.66 2.92
C VAL A 99 5.56 -1.25 2.31
N PRO A 100 4.95 -0.93 1.15
CA PRO A 100 5.13 0.39 0.55
C PRO A 100 4.34 1.52 1.23
N VAL A 101 3.40 1.23 2.16
CA VAL A 101 2.66 2.26 2.92
C VAL A 101 3.21 2.54 4.32
N SER A 102 4.00 1.63 4.88
CA SER A 102 4.59 1.75 6.23
C SER A 102 5.92 2.50 6.28
N THR A 103 6.37 3.01 5.13
CA THR A 103 7.65 3.70 4.94
C THR A 103 7.53 5.22 4.87
#